data_AF-A0A3C1M101-F1
#
_entry.id   AF-A0A3C1M101-F1
#
_cell.length_a   1.000
_cell.length_b   1.000
_cell.length_c   1.000
_cell.angle_alpha   90.00
_cell.angle_beta   90.00
_cell.angle_gamma   90.00
#
_symmetry.space_group_name_H-M   'P 1'
#
loop_
_entity.id
_entity.type
_entity.pdbx_description
1 polymer ?
#
loop_
_entity_poly.entity_id
_entity_poly.type
_entity_poly.pdbx_seq_one_letter_code
_entity_poly.pdbx_strand_id
1 'polypeptide(L)'
;GFYPEINGRIWDSEALGAAFLGEILAVLPDITALTLTVPVGSFEAYRRWLQQVVAAVPQVRLVDEPLAAVLGYDRPVETVLMVDCGGGTLDLALVQLPPLAAATKAGFWLKWGDRFRNPPMAKSRMARAIAKAGENLGGADLDRWVAEFCGLPTHRGALRLCERLKMALSAQDSVVETWWDEETLTAREISLTRAQLAALWHERGFAAVLDGALAKVRQQAANQGFDWDALGAVVLVGGLAHLPMLPQWAARHFPVAKIQAARPLEAIAWGALNRELALADVLYHSYGVRYWDKREKAHNWQPIIPAGTPYPLVEPVVLTLGASQPNQPCIELMVGELGEAETELVWLGDRLVANPLASRRRTALPLNAHQLSLAKLDPPGQPGQDRLRVEFTIDGDRTLCLTVTDLLTDTVLLHRQPAIALL
;
A
#
# COMPACT_ATOMS: atom_id res chain seq x y z
N GLY A 1 -19.53 5.04 -6.66
CA GLY A 1 -18.51 6.00 -7.07
C GLY A 1 -18.99 6.73 -8.31
N PHE A 2 -18.47 7.92 -8.57
CA PHE A 2 -18.65 8.60 -9.85
C PHE A 2 -17.80 7.88 -10.91
N TYR A 3 -18.42 7.42 -11.99
CA TYR A 3 -17.73 6.84 -13.14
C TYR A 3 -17.99 7.73 -14.35
N PRO A 4 -17.00 8.50 -14.83
CA PRO A 4 -17.22 9.41 -15.93
C PRO A 4 -17.54 8.63 -17.21
N GLU A 5 -18.54 9.11 -17.94
CA GLU A 5 -18.77 8.70 -19.32
C GLU A 5 -17.98 9.65 -20.23
N ILE A 6 -16.98 9.11 -20.94
CA ILE A 6 -16.16 9.87 -21.89
C ILE A 6 -16.30 9.17 -23.24
N ASN A 7 -16.82 9.89 -24.23
CA ASN A 7 -17.08 9.38 -25.59
C ASN A 7 -17.94 8.11 -25.62
N GLY A 8 -19.00 8.04 -24.80
CA GLY A 8 -19.90 6.89 -24.77
C GLY A 8 -19.36 5.65 -24.03
N ARG A 9 -18.20 5.76 -23.39
CA ARG A 9 -17.61 4.69 -22.56
C ARG A 9 -17.63 5.14 -21.10
N ILE A 10 -18.14 4.28 -20.23
CA ILE A 10 -18.01 4.44 -18.77
C ILE A 10 -16.59 4.02 -18.39
N TRP A 11 -15.90 4.89 -17.65
CA TRP A 11 -14.57 4.64 -17.15
C TRP A 11 -14.58 4.42 -15.65
N ASP A 12 -14.10 3.26 -15.21
CA ASP A 12 -13.80 3.01 -13.80
C ASP A 12 -12.40 3.50 -13.42
N SER A 13 -12.10 3.50 -12.12
CA SER A 13 -10.82 3.98 -11.59
C SER A 13 -9.63 3.17 -12.12
N GLU A 14 -9.79 1.87 -12.31
CA GLU A 14 -8.74 0.98 -12.82
C GLU A 14 -8.44 1.26 -14.28
N ALA A 15 -9.47 1.45 -15.11
CA ALA A 15 -9.34 1.78 -16.53
C ALA A 15 -8.73 3.17 -16.74
N LEU A 16 -9.12 4.16 -15.93
CA LEU A 16 -8.52 5.50 -15.97
C LEU A 16 -7.05 5.47 -15.56
N GLY A 17 -6.73 4.76 -14.47
CA GLY A 17 -5.34 4.61 -14.02
C GLY A 17 -4.46 3.90 -15.05
N ALA A 18 -5.01 2.87 -15.72
CA ALA A 18 -4.30 2.10 -16.74
C ALA A 18 -4.01 2.96 -17.98
N ALA A 19 -5.01 3.75 -18.42
CA ALA A 19 -4.83 4.69 -19.52
C ALA A 19 -3.76 5.75 -19.18
N PHE A 20 -3.83 6.34 -17.99
CA PHE A 20 -2.85 7.33 -17.54
C PHE A 20 -1.42 6.78 -17.49
N LEU A 21 -1.22 5.59 -16.91
CA LEU A 21 0.08 4.93 -16.88
C LEU A 21 0.55 4.55 -18.29
N GLY A 22 -0.36 4.12 -19.17
CA GLY A 22 -0.06 3.84 -20.57
C GLY A 22 0.49 5.06 -21.31
N GLU A 23 -0.12 6.23 -21.13
CA GLU A 23 0.36 7.50 -21.71
C GLU A 23 1.75 7.88 -21.17
N ILE A 24 2.01 7.67 -19.87
CA ILE A 24 3.34 7.89 -19.30
C ILE A 24 4.37 6.95 -19.94
N LEU A 25 4.07 5.65 -20.01
CA LEU A 25 4.98 4.67 -20.60
C LEU A 25 5.27 4.94 -22.08
N ALA A 26 4.27 5.44 -22.83
CA ALA A 26 4.41 5.75 -24.25
C ALA A 26 5.36 6.92 -24.54
N VAL A 27 5.55 7.84 -23.60
CA VAL A 27 6.47 8.98 -23.76
C VAL A 27 7.87 8.71 -23.19
N LEU A 28 8.06 7.62 -22.46
CA LEU A 28 9.35 7.22 -21.94
C LEU A 28 10.21 6.58 -23.05
N PRO A 29 11.56 6.67 -22.95
CA PRO A 29 12.44 5.89 -23.82
C PRO A 29 12.25 4.38 -23.58
N ASP A 30 12.82 3.54 -24.44
CA ASP A 30 12.82 2.08 -24.23
C ASP A 30 13.45 1.73 -22.86
N ILE A 31 12.59 1.36 -21.91
CA ILE A 31 13.00 0.99 -20.56
C ILE A 31 13.10 -0.52 -20.43
N THR A 32 14.22 -1.00 -19.89
CA THR A 32 14.40 -2.43 -19.55
C THR A 32 13.96 -2.76 -18.13
N ALA A 33 13.81 -1.73 -17.28
CA ALA A 33 13.43 -1.88 -15.89
C ALA A 33 12.59 -0.68 -15.42
N LEU A 34 11.61 -0.95 -14.55
CA LEU A 34 10.72 0.03 -13.95
C LEU A 34 10.56 -0.28 -12.45
N THR A 35 10.78 0.72 -11.61
CA THR A 35 10.39 0.66 -10.20
C THR A 35 9.16 1.52 -10.00
N LEU A 36 8.08 0.93 -9.48
CA LEU A 36 6.89 1.66 -9.03
C LEU A 36 6.89 1.69 -7.49
N THR A 37 6.51 2.83 -6.93
CA THR A 37 6.29 2.92 -5.49
C THR A 37 4.83 2.66 -5.16
N VAL A 38 4.60 2.06 -4.00
CA VAL A 38 3.27 1.73 -3.52
C VAL A 38 3.11 2.10 -2.06
N PRO A 39 1.93 2.54 -1.61
CA PRO A 39 1.68 2.80 -0.20
C PRO A 39 1.98 1.55 0.65
N VAL A 40 2.50 1.74 1.86
CA VAL A 40 2.76 0.61 2.77
C VAL A 40 1.45 -0.14 3.05
N GLY A 41 1.45 -1.47 2.91
CA GLY A 41 0.23 -2.26 3.11
C GLY A 41 -0.86 -1.97 2.07
N SER A 42 -0.52 -1.42 0.90
CA SER A 42 -1.43 -1.34 -0.25
C SER A 42 -1.98 -2.73 -0.58
N PHE A 43 -3.26 -2.79 -0.98
CA PHE A 43 -3.92 -4.03 -1.37
C PHE A 43 -3.17 -4.75 -2.50
N GLU A 44 -3.10 -6.07 -2.44
CA GLU A 44 -2.45 -6.87 -3.50
C GLU A 44 -3.20 -6.74 -4.83
N ALA A 45 -4.53 -6.55 -4.80
CA ALA A 45 -5.31 -6.23 -6.01
C ALA A 45 -4.75 -4.99 -6.74
N TYR A 46 -4.35 -3.95 -5.99
CA TYR A 46 -3.71 -2.76 -6.55
C TYR A 46 -2.29 -3.06 -7.06
N ARG A 47 -1.48 -3.83 -6.32
CA ARG A 47 -0.14 -4.25 -6.75
C ARG A 47 -0.19 -5.10 -8.02
N ARG A 48 -1.16 -6.02 -8.10
CA ARG A 48 -1.43 -6.89 -9.24
C ARG A 48 -1.88 -6.09 -10.45
N TRP A 49 -2.84 -5.19 -10.25
CA TRP A 49 -3.31 -4.28 -11.27
C TRP A 49 -2.14 -3.45 -11.83
N LEU A 50 -1.29 -2.86 -10.97
CA LEU A 50 -0.09 -2.15 -11.39
C LEU A 50 0.81 -3.02 -12.26
N GLN A 51 1.16 -4.21 -11.80
CA GLN A 51 2.02 -5.13 -12.57
C GLN A 51 1.41 -5.55 -13.91
N GLN A 52 0.10 -5.77 -13.96
CA GLN A 52 -0.62 -6.09 -15.20
C GLN A 52 -0.57 -4.92 -16.19
N VAL A 53 -0.78 -3.69 -15.70
CA VAL A 53 -0.73 -2.47 -16.51
C VAL A 53 0.67 -2.27 -17.11
N VAL A 54 1.73 -2.58 -16.36
CA VAL A 54 3.11 -2.39 -16.79
C VAL A 54 3.80 -3.67 -17.30
N ALA A 55 3.03 -4.72 -17.62
CA ALA A 55 3.55 -6.05 -17.95
C ALA A 55 4.44 -6.08 -19.22
N ALA A 56 4.37 -5.04 -20.06
CA ALA A 56 5.24 -4.88 -21.21
C ALA A 56 6.71 -4.58 -20.83
N VAL A 57 6.96 -4.10 -19.60
CA VAL A 57 8.31 -3.80 -19.12
C VAL A 57 8.99 -5.08 -18.61
N PRO A 58 10.21 -5.43 -19.07
CA PRO A 58 10.83 -6.71 -18.74
C PRO A 58 11.12 -6.92 -17.25
N GLN A 59 11.53 -5.87 -16.54
CA GLN A 59 11.87 -5.94 -15.12
C GLN A 59 11.06 -4.92 -14.33
N VAL A 60 9.98 -5.38 -13.69
CA VAL A 60 9.14 -4.51 -12.85
C VAL A 60 9.42 -4.81 -11.38
N ARG A 61 9.62 -3.75 -10.61
CA ARG A 61 9.82 -3.80 -9.16
C ARG A 61 8.80 -2.92 -8.47
N LEU A 62 8.24 -3.40 -7.37
CA LEU A 62 7.45 -2.58 -6.45
C LEU A 62 8.27 -2.28 -5.20
N VAL A 63 8.19 -1.05 -4.69
CA VAL A 63 8.85 -0.63 -3.44
C VAL A 63 7.85 0.12 -2.58
N ASP A 64 7.85 -0.16 -1.27
CA ASP A 64 7.00 0.60 -0.34
C ASP A 64 7.45 2.06 -0.24
N GLU A 65 6.53 3.00 -0.37
CA GLU A 65 6.79 4.44 -0.33
C GLU A 65 7.58 4.89 0.91
N PRO A 66 7.30 4.44 2.14
CA PRO A 66 8.09 4.85 3.31
C PRO A 66 9.54 4.36 3.24
N LEU A 67 9.76 3.17 2.67
CA LEU A 67 11.10 2.64 2.45
C LEU A 67 11.82 3.48 1.40
N ALA A 68 11.17 3.75 0.27
CA ALA A 68 11.69 4.62 -0.77
C ALA A 68 12.00 6.03 -0.24
N ALA A 69 11.09 6.64 0.54
CA ALA A 69 11.28 7.97 1.10
C ALA A 69 12.54 8.05 1.97
N VAL A 70 12.71 7.08 2.88
CA VAL A 70 13.87 7.01 3.78
C VAL A 70 15.18 6.79 3.02
N LEU A 71 15.16 5.96 1.98
CA LEU A 71 16.31 5.77 1.08
C LEU A 71 16.65 7.03 0.29
N GLY A 72 15.66 7.77 -0.20
CA GLY A 72 15.88 9.01 -0.94
C GLY A 72 16.45 10.16 -0.10
N TYR A 73 16.35 10.05 1.23
CA TYR A 73 17.00 10.93 2.19
C TYR A 73 18.35 10.39 2.70
N ASP A 74 18.81 9.24 2.22
CA ASP A 74 20.04 8.57 2.68
C ASP A 74 20.06 8.36 4.22
N ARG A 75 18.90 8.04 4.79
CA ARG A 75 18.69 7.89 6.24
C ARG A 75 18.35 6.44 6.59
N PRO A 76 19.28 5.47 6.57
CA PRO A 76 18.94 4.09 6.89
C PRO A 76 18.49 3.95 8.36
N VAL A 77 17.18 3.96 8.58
CA VAL A 77 16.55 3.84 9.90
C VAL A 77 15.59 2.67 9.92
N GLU A 78 15.38 2.08 11.09
CA GLU A 78 14.46 0.95 11.26
C GLU A 78 13.01 1.39 11.41
N THR A 79 12.75 2.64 11.81
CA THR A 79 11.40 3.15 12.05
C THR A 79 11.27 4.56 11.51
N VAL A 80 10.15 4.82 10.84
CA VAL A 80 9.85 6.11 10.23
C VAL A 80 8.40 6.50 10.46
N LEU A 81 8.18 7.77 10.79
CA LEU A 81 6.88 8.40 10.67
C LEU A 81 6.83 9.17 9.35
N MET A 82 6.05 8.70 8.40
CA MET A 82 5.76 9.42 7.17
C MET A 82 4.57 10.35 7.39
N VAL A 83 4.70 11.60 6.97
CA VAL A 83 3.63 12.61 6.97
C VAL A 83 3.45 13.06 5.52
N ASP A 84 2.44 12.52 4.86
CA ASP A 84 2.10 12.83 3.47
C ASP A 84 0.97 13.84 3.44
N CYS A 85 1.29 15.05 2.97
CA CYS A 85 0.32 16.12 2.79
C CYS A 85 0.18 16.42 1.30
N GLY A 86 -0.73 15.69 0.65
CA GLY A 86 -0.99 15.78 -0.77
C GLY A 86 -1.99 16.87 -1.16
N GLY A 87 -2.53 16.75 -2.37
CA GLY A 87 -3.53 17.67 -2.90
C GLY A 87 -4.92 17.50 -2.26
N GLY A 88 -5.31 16.28 -1.88
CA GLY A 88 -6.65 16.00 -1.34
C GLY A 88 -6.68 15.28 0.00
N THR A 89 -5.58 14.64 0.40
CA THR A 89 -5.51 13.86 1.64
C THR A 89 -4.29 14.23 2.46
N LEU A 90 -4.43 14.01 3.76
CA LEU A 90 -3.38 14.04 4.75
C LEU A 90 -3.28 12.64 5.34
N ASP A 91 -2.11 12.02 5.22
CA ASP A 91 -1.87 10.67 5.69
C ASP A 91 -0.62 10.61 6.58
N LEU A 92 -0.79 10.10 7.80
CA LEU A 92 0.30 9.80 8.72
C LEU A 92 0.45 8.29 8.85
N ALA A 93 1.65 7.78 8.63
CA ALA A 93 1.96 6.36 8.76
C ALA A 93 3.25 6.17 9.58
N LEU A 94 3.13 5.50 10.72
CA LEU A 94 4.27 4.98 11.47
C LEU A 94 4.60 3.59 10.95
N VAL A 95 5.82 3.41 10.46
CA VAL A 95 6.25 2.21 9.73
C VAL A 95 7.54 1.67 10.32
N GLN A 96 7.54 0.37 10.61
CA GLN A 96 8.75 -0.40 10.83
C GLN A 96 9.32 -0.78 9.47
N LEU A 97 10.52 -0.34 9.15
CA LEU A 97 11.26 -0.73 7.96
C LEU A 97 12.04 -2.03 8.20
N PRO A 98 12.29 -2.80 7.14
CA PRO A 98 13.13 -3.97 7.25
C PRO A 98 14.57 -3.58 7.61
N PRO A 99 15.36 -4.47 8.23
CA PRO A 99 16.78 -4.24 8.42
C PRO A 99 17.43 -4.02 7.06
N LEU A 100 18.02 -2.84 6.86
CA LEU A 100 18.78 -2.52 5.65
C LEU A 100 20.13 -3.24 5.75
N ALA A 101 20.27 -4.39 5.09
CA ALA A 101 21.57 -5.03 4.92
C ALA A 101 22.32 -4.37 3.76
N ALA A 102 23.61 -4.08 3.97
CA ALA A 102 24.51 -3.78 2.85
C ALA A 102 24.46 -4.98 1.89
N ALA A 103 24.27 -4.72 0.59
CA ALA A 103 24.25 -5.77 -0.42
C ALA A 103 25.55 -6.57 -0.39
N THR A 104 25.56 -7.70 0.33
CA THR A 104 26.62 -8.69 0.17
C THR A 104 26.44 -9.27 -1.21
N LYS A 105 27.45 -9.08 -2.07
CA LYS A 105 27.59 -9.80 -3.34
C LYS A 105 27.30 -11.29 -3.08
N ALA A 106 26.38 -11.84 -3.89
CA ALA A 106 25.91 -13.21 -3.86
C ALA A 106 25.15 -13.60 -2.58
N GLY A 107 23.83 -13.80 -2.74
CA GLY A 107 23.02 -14.56 -1.79
C GLY A 107 23.72 -15.90 -1.51
N PHE A 108 24.20 -16.02 -0.27
CA PHE A 108 25.07 -17.10 0.16
C PHE A 108 24.29 -18.42 0.16
N TRP A 109 24.73 -19.36 -0.68
CA TRP A 109 24.41 -20.78 -0.53
C TRP A 109 24.99 -21.27 0.81
N LEU A 110 24.15 -21.80 1.70
CA LEU A 110 24.63 -22.45 2.92
C LEU A 110 23.93 -23.80 3.15
N LYS A 111 24.70 -24.82 2.76
CA LYS A 111 24.86 -26.20 3.25
C LYS A 111 23.77 -26.79 4.14
N TRP A 112 23.28 -27.91 3.62
CA TRP A 112 22.36 -28.90 4.16
C TRP A 112 22.90 -29.60 5.41
N GLY A 113 22.02 -29.81 6.40
CA GLY A 113 22.22 -30.75 7.51
C GLY A 113 22.33 -30.12 8.90
N ASP A 114 21.19 -29.87 9.56
CA ASP A 114 20.86 -30.50 10.84
C ASP A 114 19.47 -30.07 11.33
N ARG A 115 18.77 -31.02 11.98
CA ARG A 115 17.37 -30.95 12.44
C ARG A 115 17.12 -29.78 13.39
N PHE A 116 16.30 -28.78 13.04
CA PHE A 116 15.68 -27.90 14.04
C PHE A 116 14.31 -27.33 13.64
N ARG A 117 13.32 -27.63 14.50
CA ARG A 117 12.27 -26.76 15.09
C ARG A 117 11.86 -25.52 14.30
N ASN A 118 10.53 -25.37 14.08
CA ASN A 118 9.84 -24.15 13.66
C ASN A 118 10.64 -22.89 14.02
N PRO A 119 11.08 -22.08 13.04
CA PRO A 119 11.85 -20.89 13.35
C PRO A 119 10.97 -19.96 14.21
N PRO A 120 11.53 -19.37 15.29
CA PRO A 120 10.88 -18.23 15.91
C PRO A 120 10.69 -17.15 14.84
N MET A 121 9.56 -16.43 14.86
CA MET A 121 9.21 -15.36 13.91
C MET A 121 10.48 -14.62 13.47
N ALA A 122 10.94 -14.90 12.26
CA ALA A 122 12.04 -14.14 11.68
C ALA A 122 11.59 -12.67 11.64
N LYS A 123 12.46 -11.73 12.04
CA LYS A 123 12.18 -10.30 11.90
C LYS A 123 11.74 -10.06 10.45
N SER A 124 10.51 -9.55 10.27
CA SER A 124 9.94 -9.28 8.95
C SER A 124 10.94 -8.52 8.10
N ARG A 125 11.23 -9.04 6.91
CA ARG A 125 12.09 -8.37 5.92
C ARG A 125 11.30 -7.42 5.02
N MET A 126 10.09 -7.04 5.43
CA MET A 126 9.24 -6.06 4.75
C MET A 126 8.95 -4.86 5.63
N ALA A 127 8.59 -3.75 5.00
CA ALA A 127 8.03 -2.63 5.72
C ALA A 127 6.66 -3.03 6.29
N ARG A 128 6.45 -2.76 7.58
CA ARG A 128 5.20 -3.05 8.29
C ARG A 128 4.63 -1.75 8.84
N ALA A 129 3.40 -1.42 8.49
CA ALA A 129 2.67 -0.35 9.13
C ALA A 129 2.40 -0.73 10.60
N ILE A 130 2.86 0.10 11.53
CA ILE A 130 2.56 0.00 12.96
C ILE A 130 1.24 0.73 13.24
N ALA A 131 1.09 1.94 12.74
CA ALA A 131 -0.09 2.77 12.98
C ALA A 131 -0.32 3.72 11.82
N LYS A 132 -1.58 4.07 11.56
CA LYS A 132 -1.98 4.97 10.48
C LYS A 132 -3.13 5.88 10.88
N ALA A 133 -3.15 7.09 10.34
CA ALA A 133 -4.28 7.99 10.38
C ALA A 133 -4.35 8.78 9.07
N GLY A 134 -5.53 8.80 8.45
CA GLY A 134 -5.79 9.57 7.23
C GLY A 134 -6.94 10.55 7.45
N GLU A 135 -6.87 11.70 6.79
CA GLU A 135 -7.87 12.77 6.86
C GLU A 135 -8.13 13.34 5.45
N ASN A 136 -9.39 13.70 5.18
CA ASN A 136 -9.82 14.31 3.92
C ASN A 136 -9.55 15.81 3.92
N LEU A 137 -8.27 16.15 3.95
CA LEU A 137 -7.78 17.52 4.01
C LEU A 137 -6.46 17.61 3.24
N GLY A 138 -6.37 18.54 2.28
CA GLY A 138 -5.14 18.69 1.50
C GLY A 138 -4.97 20.07 0.85
N GLY A 139 -4.10 20.12 -0.14
CA GLY A 139 -3.76 21.35 -0.85
C GLY A 139 -4.94 22.04 -1.53
N ALA A 140 -5.90 21.28 -2.04
CA ALA A 140 -7.11 21.80 -2.70
C ALA A 140 -8.05 22.51 -1.71
N ASP A 141 -8.05 22.11 -0.43
CA ASP A 141 -8.81 22.81 0.60
C ASP A 141 -8.18 24.16 0.93
N LEU A 142 -6.84 24.22 0.99
CA LEU A 142 -6.11 25.49 1.08
C LEU A 142 -6.41 26.39 -0.11
N ASP A 143 -6.45 25.86 -1.33
CA ASP A 143 -6.75 26.65 -2.53
C ASP A 143 -8.15 27.27 -2.45
N ARG A 144 -9.11 26.53 -1.91
CA ARG A 144 -10.47 27.01 -1.66
C ARG A 144 -10.50 28.09 -0.57
N TRP A 145 -9.75 27.92 0.52
CA TRP A 145 -9.66 28.92 1.58
C TRP A 145 -9.00 30.21 1.08
N VAL A 146 -7.99 30.10 0.22
CA VAL A 146 -7.37 31.24 -0.45
C VAL A 146 -8.37 31.92 -1.39
N ALA A 147 -9.16 31.16 -2.16
CA ALA A 147 -10.20 31.73 -3.02
C ALA A 147 -11.23 32.52 -2.20
N GLU A 148 -11.72 31.94 -1.10
CA GLU A 148 -12.64 32.61 -0.16
C GLU A 148 -12.02 33.88 0.43
N PHE A 149 -10.77 33.81 0.88
CA PHE A 149 -10.06 34.95 1.47
C PHE A 149 -9.86 36.09 0.46
N CYS A 150 -9.53 35.77 -0.78
CA CYS A 150 -9.33 36.74 -1.86
C CYS A 150 -10.64 37.23 -2.50
N GLY A 151 -11.80 36.69 -2.11
CA GLY A 151 -13.09 36.98 -2.73
C GLY A 151 -13.14 36.56 -4.20
N LEU A 152 -12.56 35.40 -4.51
CA LEU A 152 -12.56 34.74 -5.81
C LEU A 152 -13.60 33.62 -5.83
N PRO A 153 -14.19 33.32 -7.01
CA PRO A 153 -15.10 32.19 -7.13
C PRO A 153 -14.34 30.85 -7.02
N THR A 154 -15.06 29.75 -6.79
CA THR A 154 -14.47 28.42 -6.54
C THR A 154 -14.51 27.48 -7.75
N HIS A 155 -14.56 28.03 -8.97
CA HIS A 155 -14.43 27.23 -10.20
C HIS A 155 -12.95 26.98 -10.55
N ARG A 156 -12.72 26.03 -11.47
CA ARG A 156 -11.38 25.53 -11.85
C ARG A 156 -10.36 26.63 -12.21
N GLY A 157 -10.80 27.70 -12.88
CA GLY A 157 -9.92 28.80 -13.30
C GLY A 157 -9.36 29.58 -12.11
N ALA A 158 -10.23 29.97 -11.18
CA ALA A 158 -9.85 30.69 -9.96
C ALA A 158 -9.07 29.80 -8.99
N LEU A 159 -9.44 28.53 -8.82
CA LEU A 159 -8.69 27.60 -7.97
C LEU A 159 -7.26 27.36 -8.49
N ARG A 160 -7.05 27.31 -9.81
CA ARG A 160 -5.69 27.26 -10.39
C ARG A 160 -4.87 28.51 -10.10
N LEU A 161 -5.50 29.69 -10.04
CA LEU A 161 -4.81 30.91 -9.61
C LEU A 161 -4.43 30.81 -8.12
N CYS A 162 -5.35 30.37 -7.27
CA CYS A 162 -5.11 30.19 -5.84
C CYS A 162 -3.98 29.19 -5.56
N GLU A 163 -3.94 28.09 -6.31
CA GLU A 163 -2.86 27.10 -6.25
C GLU A 163 -1.50 27.74 -6.60
N ARG A 164 -1.43 28.56 -7.66
CA ARG A 164 -0.18 29.28 -8.02
C ARG A 164 0.25 30.24 -6.92
N LEU A 165 -0.68 31.03 -6.36
CA LEU A 165 -0.40 31.94 -5.24
C LEU A 165 0.17 31.15 -4.05
N LYS A 166 -0.51 30.07 -3.63
CA LYS A 166 -0.07 29.18 -2.54
C LYS A 166 1.32 28.59 -2.81
N MET A 167 1.56 28.08 -4.02
CA MET A 167 2.85 27.51 -4.41
C MET A 167 3.97 28.55 -4.33
N ALA A 168 3.77 29.75 -4.86
CA ALA A 168 4.75 30.84 -4.82
C ALA A 168 5.15 31.21 -3.39
N LEU A 169 4.20 31.20 -2.46
CA LEU A 169 4.44 31.48 -1.03
C LEU A 169 5.29 30.44 -0.30
N SER A 170 5.52 29.26 -0.92
CA SER A 170 6.51 28.30 -0.42
C SER A 170 7.93 28.88 -0.43
N ALA A 171 8.25 29.75 -1.40
CA ALA A 171 9.55 30.37 -1.56
C ALA A 171 9.55 31.87 -1.21
N GLN A 172 8.43 32.57 -1.41
CA GLN A 172 8.31 34.02 -1.27
C GLN A 172 7.45 34.43 -0.05
N ASP A 173 7.69 35.61 0.51
CA ASP A 173 6.87 36.14 1.63
C ASP A 173 5.56 36.79 1.17
N SER A 174 5.48 37.17 -0.11
CA SER A 174 4.31 37.78 -0.72
C SER A 174 4.27 37.49 -2.22
N VAL A 175 3.08 37.42 -2.79
CA VAL A 175 2.87 37.23 -4.23
C VAL A 175 1.67 38.07 -4.68
N VAL A 176 1.76 38.63 -5.88
CA VAL A 176 0.69 39.38 -6.54
C VAL A 176 0.46 38.78 -7.91
N GLU A 177 -0.80 38.50 -8.23
CA GLU A 177 -1.24 38.01 -9.54
C GLU A 177 -2.45 38.82 -10.02
N THR A 178 -2.69 38.83 -11.32
CA THR A 178 -3.89 39.46 -11.89
C THR A 178 -4.98 38.41 -12.13
N TRP A 179 -6.17 38.69 -11.64
CA TRP A 179 -7.39 37.94 -11.95
C TRP A 179 -8.25 38.73 -12.94
N TRP A 180 -8.66 38.09 -14.03
CA TRP A 180 -9.66 38.63 -14.94
C TRP A 180 -11.03 38.08 -14.56
N ASP A 181 -11.93 38.95 -14.15
CA ASP A 181 -13.30 38.61 -13.81
C ASP A 181 -14.17 38.69 -15.08
N GLU A 182 -14.61 37.53 -15.57
CA GLU A 182 -15.38 37.44 -16.81
C GLU A 182 -16.81 37.99 -16.67
N GLU A 183 -17.37 38.05 -15.46
CA GLU A 183 -18.72 38.55 -15.23
C GLU A 183 -18.75 40.08 -15.24
N THR A 184 -17.75 40.70 -14.62
CA THR A 184 -17.63 42.17 -14.53
C THR A 184 -16.78 42.76 -15.65
N LEU A 185 -16.05 41.93 -16.41
CA LEU A 185 -15.08 42.31 -17.43
C LEU A 185 -13.99 43.25 -16.88
N THR A 186 -13.53 42.99 -15.65
CA THR A 186 -12.50 43.78 -14.98
C THR A 186 -11.31 42.96 -14.55
N ALA A 187 -10.13 43.59 -14.55
CA ALA A 187 -8.93 43.03 -13.96
C ALA A 187 -8.83 43.44 -12.48
N ARG A 188 -8.53 42.48 -11.61
CA ARG A 188 -8.31 42.69 -10.17
C ARG A 188 -6.93 42.16 -9.80
N GLU A 189 -6.16 42.96 -9.07
CA GLU A 189 -4.93 42.46 -8.44
C GLU A 189 -5.27 41.66 -7.19
N ILE A 190 -4.73 40.45 -7.13
CA ILE A 190 -4.85 39.55 -5.98
C ILE A 190 -3.49 39.46 -5.32
N SER A 191 -3.40 39.98 -4.09
CA SER A 191 -2.19 39.93 -3.27
C SER A 191 -2.40 39.00 -2.09
N LEU A 192 -1.42 38.13 -1.84
CA LEU A 192 -1.41 37.25 -0.68
C LEU A 192 0.00 37.21 -0.08
N THR A 193 0.08 37.27 1.25
CA THR A 193 1.33 37.09 1.99
C THR A 193 1.40 35.71 2.64
N ARG A 194 2.61 35.22 2.89
CA ARG A 194 2.85 33.98 3.64
C ARG A 194 2.26 34.05 5.04
N ALA A 195 2.31 35.22 5.68
CA ALA A 195 1.69 35.46 6.99
C ALA A 195 0.16 35.29 6.94
N GLN A 196 -0.52 35.81 5.91
CA GLN A 196 -1.96 35.60 5.70
C GLN A 196 -2.29 34.13 5.44
N LEU A 197 -1.50 33.45 4.60
CA LEU A 197 -1.69 32.01 4.37
C LEU A 197 -1.50 31.19 5.68
N ALA A 198 -0.51 31.54 6.50
CA ALA A 198 -0.30 30.91 7.80
C ALA A 198 -1.44 31.20 8.79
N ALA A 199 -2.02 32.40 8.76
CA ALA A 199 -3.22 32.72 9.54
C ALA A 199 -4.41 31.85 9.11
N LEU A 200 -4.67 31.73 7.80
CA LEU A 200 -5.72 30.85 7.27
C LEU A 200 -5.52 29.39 7.70
N TRP A 201 -4.29 28.88 7.60
CA TRP A 201 -3.93 27.53 8.07
C TRP A 201 -4.31 27.30 9.54
N HIS A 202 -4.09 28.31 10.39
CA HIS A 202 -4.39 28.23 11.81
C HIS A 202 -5.90 28.37 12.09
N GLU A 203 -6.54 29.42 11.55
CA GLU A 203 -7.95 29.74 11.75
C GLU A 203 -8.88 28.65 11.24
N ARG A 204 -8.52 27.99 10.13
CA ARG A 204 -9.29 26.87 9.56
C ARG A 204 -8.96 25.51 10.19
N GLY A 205 -8.08 25.48 11.19
CA GLY A 205 -7.85 24.30 12.02
C GLY A 205 -6.97 23.22 11.39
N PHE A 206 -6.19 23.51 10.33
CA PHE A 206 -5.33 22.50 9.68
C PHE A 206 -4.34 21.89 10.69
N ALA A 207 -3.72 22.73 11.54
CA ALA A 207 -2.83 22.27 12.60
C ALA A 207 -3.52 21.32 13.59
N ALA A 208 -4.78 21.61 13.96
CA ALA A 208 -5.54 20.75 14.87
C ALA A 208 -5.86 19.39 14.26
N VAL A 209 -6.08 19.33 12.93
CA VAL A 209 -6.27 18.07 12.20
C VAL A 209 -4.99 17.23 12.21
N LEU A 210 -3.82 17.86 11.97
CA LEU A 210 -2.51 17.21 12.09
C LEU A 210 -2.27 16.67 13.50
N ASP A 211 -2.57 17.46 14.53
CA ASP A 211 -2.43 17.05 15.94
C ASP A 211 -3.33 15.86 16.28
N GLY A 212 -4.58 15.88 15.80
CA GLY A 212 -5.53 14.79 15.95
C GLY A 212 -5.07 13.51 15.25
N ALA A 213 -4.56 13.62 14.02
CA ALA A 213 -4.01 12.48 13.27
C ALA A 213 -2.79 11.88 13.99
N LEU A 214 -1.88 12.73 14.47
CA LEU A 214 -0.71 12.28 15.24
C LEU A 214 -1.12 11.60 16.56
N ALA A 215 -2.14 12.12 17.26
CA ALA A 215 -2.67 11.51 18.47
C ALA A 215 -3.25 10.11 18.20
N LYS A 216 -3.99 9.93 17.09
CA LYS A 216 -4.49 8.61 16.65
C LYS A 216 -3.34 7.63 16.40
N VAL A 217 -2.29 8.07 15.69
CA VAL A 217 -1.09 7.26 15.44
C VAL A 217 -0.40 6.86 16.74
N ARG A 218 -0.22 7.82 17.67
CA ARG A 218 0.36 7.56 19.01
C ARG A 218 -0.42 6.53 19.80
N GLN A 219 -1.75 6.66 19.82
CA GLN A 219 -2.61 5.72 20.54
C GLN A 219 -2.54 4.30 19.95
N GLN A 220 -2.62 4.18 18.62
CA GLN A 220 -2.51 2.88 17.94
C GLN A 220 -1.12 2.24 18.15
N ALA A 221 -0.06 3.03 18.08
CA ALA A 221 1.31 2.56 18.28
C ALA A 221 1.53 2.08 19.73
N ALA A 222 0.99 2.81 20.71
CA ALA A 222 1.05 2.42 22.12
C ALA A 222 0.31 1.08 22.37
N ASN A 223 -0.84 0.87 21.73
CA ASN A 223 -1.57 -0.40 21.81
C ASN A 223 -0.77 -1.60 21.24
N GLN A 224 0.21 -1.33 20.37
CA GLN A 224 1.15 -2.33 19.83
C GLN A 224 2.50 -2.37 20.57
N GLY A 225 2.65 -1.62 21.67
CA GLY A 225 3.87 -1.60 22.47
C GLY A 225 5.04 -0.87 21.80
N PHE A 226 4.79 0.05 20.87
CA PHE A 226 5.84 0.84 20.23
C PHE A 226 6.40 1.91 21.19
N ASP A 227 7.73 1.97 21.28
CA ASP A 227 8.47 3.01 22.01
C ASP A 227 8.81 4.17 21.06
N TRP A 228 8.34 5.38 21.40
CA TRP A 228 8.57 6.58 20.60
C TRP A 228 10.02 7.07 20.63
N ASP A 229 10.81 6.67 21.62
CA ASP A 229 12.25 6.98 21.64
C ASP A 229 12.98 6.22 20.51
N ALA A 230 12.46 5.06 20.11
CA ALA A 230 12.97 4.26 19.00
C ALA A 230 12.64 4.83 17.61
N LEU A 231 11.89 5.94 17.51
CA LEU A 231 11.58 6.58 16.22
C LEU A 231 12.87 7.08 15.54
N GLY A 232 13.19 6.55 14.36
CA GLY A 232 14.42 6.90 13.63
C GLY A 232 14.33 8.20 12.84
N ALA A 233 13.23 8.40 12.10
CA ALA A 233 13.04 9.59 11.27
C ALA A 233 11.57 10.02 11.19
N VAL A 234 11.37 11.31 10.90
CA VAL A 234 10.08 11.88 10.49
C VAL A 234 10.26 12.41 9.08
N VAL A 235 9.53 11.87 8.13
CA VAL A 235 9.69 12.23 6.72
C VAL A 235 8.45 12.97 6.24
N LEU A 236 8.64 14.20 5.79
CA LEU A 236 7.57 15.02 5.21
C LEU A 236 7.58 14.85 3.69
N VAL A 237 6.46 14.39 3.15
CA VAL A 237 6.25 14.19 1.71
C VAL A 237 4.94 14.86 1.26
N GLY A 238 4.77 14.98 -0.05
CA GLY A 238 3.62 15.64 -0.65
C GLY A 238 3.81 17.15 -0.85
N GLY A 239 3.02 17.73 -1.75
CA GLY A 239 3.23 19.11 -2.20
C GLY A 239 3.10 20.15 -1.09
N LEU A 240 2.26 19.92 -0.09
CA LEU A 240 2.11 20.85 1.04
C LEU A 240 3.31 20.87 1.98
N ALA A 241 4.20 19.88 1.94
CA ALA A 241 5.42 19.90 2.73
C ALA A 241 6.43 20.98 2.29
N HIS A 242 6.23 21.62 1.13
CA HIS A 242 6.96 22.82 0.75
C HIS A 242 6.55 24.07 1.53
N LEU A 243 5.34 24.10 2.09
CA LEU A 243 4.89 25.24 2.89
C LEU A 243 5.57 25.22 4.27
N PRO A 244 6.13 26.35 4.75
CA PRO A 244 6.86 26.39 6.02
C PRO A 244 6.06 25.91 7.25
N MET A 245 4.72 26.00 7.18
CA MET A 245 3.83 25.60 8.27
C MET A 245 3.94 24.12 8.64
N LEU A 246 4.20 23.23 7.67
CA LEU A 246 4.29 21.78 7.96
C LEU A 246 5.62 21.39 8.63
N PRO A 247 6.81 21.80 8.14
CA PRO A 247 8.06 21.60 8.87
C PRO A 247 8.06 22.25 10.25
N GLN A 248 7.46 23.44 10.40
CA GLN A 248 7.30 24.10 11.70
C GLN A 248 6.39 23.31 12.64
N TRP A 249 5.30 22.74 12.13
CA TRP A 249 4.47 21.81 12.90
C TRP A 249 5.30 20.61 13.36
N ALA A 250 6.02 19.94 12.45
CA ALA A 250 6.84 18.78 12.80
C ALA A 250 7.90 19.09 13.87
N ALA A 251 8.55 20.26 13.77
CA ALA A 251 9.56 20.71 14.73
C ALA A 251 9.03 20.98 16.15
N ARG A 252 7.71 21.18 16.31
CA ARG A 252 7.07 21.27 17.64
C ARG A 252 6.87 19.92 18.31
N HIS A 253 6.79 18.83 17.52
CA HIS A 253 6.50 17.48 18.02
C HIS A 253 7.73 16.57 18.07
N PHE A 254 8.77 16.84 17.27
CA PHE A 254 9.90 15.95 17.08
C PHE A 254 11.24 16.71 17.09
N PRO A 255 12.35 16.05 17.49
CA PRO A 255 13.68 16.64 17.37
C PRO A 255 13.98 16.99 15.91
N VAL A 256 14.47 18.21 15.69
CA VAL A 256 14.80 18.73 14.33
C VAL A 256 15.74 17.78 13.57
N ALA A 257 16.68 17.13 14.25
CA ALA A 257 17.61 16.19 13.65
C ALA A 257 16.95 14.94 13.03
N LYS A 258 15.74 14.58 13.47
CA LYS A 258 14.98 13.43 12.93
C LYS A 258 14.11 13.83 11.72
N ILE A 259 13.87 15.13 11.49
CA ILE A 259 12.94 15.62 10.46
C ILE A 259 13.65 15.69 9.09
N GLN A 260 13.07 15.05 8.09
CA GLN A 260 13.49 15.10 6.69
C GLN A 260 12.41 15.77 5.85
N ALA A 261 12.71 16.95 5.31
CA ALA A 261 11.75 17.78 4.56
C ALA A 261 12.37 18.47 3.32
N ALA A 262 13.62 18.11 2.97
CA ALA A 262 14.35 18.83 1.92
C ALA A 262 13.89 18.51 0.49
N ARG A 263 13.24 17.36 0.28
CA ARG A 263 12.82 16.86 -1.06
C ARG A 263 11.43 16.23 -0.99
N PRO A 264 10.39 16.97 -0.58
CA PRO A 264 9.09 16.37 -0.26
C PRO A 264 8.37 15.75 -1.46
N LEU A 265 8.66 16.20 -2.69
CA LEU A 265 8.11 15.64 -3.93
C LEU A 265 8.99 14.56 -4.57
N GLU A 266 10.29 14.54 -4.28
CA GLU A 266 11.26 13.73 -5.02
C GLU A 266 11.87 12.59 -4.19
N ALA A 267 11.81 12.64 -2.86
CA ALA A 267 12.49 11.66 -2.00
C ALA A 267 12.05 10.21 -2.31
N ILE A 268 10.76 9.99 -2.53
CA ILE A 268 10.23 8.67 -2.88
C ILE A 268 10.81 8.20 -4.22
N ALA A 269 10.83 9.05 -5.24
CA ALA A 269 11.39 8.72 -6.55
C ALA A 269 12.89 8.43 -6.47
N TRP A 270 13.66 9.27 -5.77
CA TRP A 270 15.09 9.07 -5.57
C TRP A 270 15.41 7.75 -4.87
N GLY A 271 14.67 7.40 -3.82
CA GLY A 271 14.89 6.13 -3.14
C GLY A 271 14.42 4.92 -3.94
N ALA A 272 13.38 5.05 -4.77
CA ALA A 272 12.96 4.00 -5.69
C ALA A 272 14.01 3.69 -6.78
N LEU A 273 14.80 4.70 -7.15
CA LEU A 273 15.95 4.54 -8.05
C LEU A 273 17.17 3.92 -7.37
N ASN A 274 17.19 3.80 -6.03
CA ASN A 274 18.29 3.18 -5.32
C ASN A 274 18.32 1.66 -5.56
N ARG A 275 19.21 1.22 -6.45
CA ARG A 275 19.35 -0.18 -6.89
C ARG A 275 20.06 -1.08 -5.88
N GLU A 276 20.69 -0.53 -4.85
CA GLU A 276 21.42 -1.30 -3.83
C GLU A 276 20.48 -2.02 -2.85
N LEU A 277 19.19 -1.71 -2.92
CA LEU A 277 18.17 -2.39 -2.13
C LEU A 277 17.93 -3.79 -2.71
N ALA A 278 18.54 -4.82 -2.12
CA ALA A 278 18.04 -6.18 -2.25
C ALA A 278 16.74 -6.26 -1.44
N LEU A 279 15.58 -6.24 -2.11
CA LEU A 279 14.35 -6.64 -1.45
C LEU A 279 14.53 -8.11 -1.06
N ALA A 280 14.13 -8.44 0.16
CA ALA A 280 14.09 -9.83 0.52
C ALA A 280 13.06 -10.55 -0.34
N ASP A 281 13.40 -11.75 -0.79
CA ASP A 281 12.47 -12.67 -1.43
C ASP A 281 11.50 -13.19 -0.36
N VAL A 282 10.51 -12.37 -0.03
CA VAL A 282 9.44 -12.66 0.93
C VAL A 282 8.08 -12.35 0.34
N LEU A 283 7.07 -13.10 0.77
CA LEU A 283 5.68 -12.89 0.37
C LEU A 283 5.11 -11.65 1.03
N TYR A 284 4.44 -10.80 0.28
CA TYR A 284 3.84 -9.58 0.82
C TYR A 284 2.59 -9.83 1.65
N HIS A 285 1.89 -10.92 1.37
CA HIS A 285 0.57 -11.19 1.93
C HIS A 285 0.51 -12.56 2.59
N SER A 286 -0.51 -12.73 3.43
CA SER A 286 -0.80 -14.04 3.99
C SER A 286 -1.69 -14.78 3.02
N TYR A 287 -1.46 -16.07 2.82
CA TYR A 287 -2.30 -16.93 2.01
C TYR A 287 -3.04 -17.90 2.92
N GLY A 288 -4.28 -18.20 2.56
CA GLY A 288 -5.19 -19.01 3.34
C GLY A 288 -6.05 -19.92 2.49
N VAL A 289 -6.69 -20.89 3.15
CA VAL A 289 -7.68 -21.77 2.54
C VAL A 289 -9.06 -21.43 3.07
N ARG A 290 -10.06 -21.47 2.18
CA ARG A 290 -11.45 -21.25 2.57
C ARG A 290 -11.99 -22.51 3.23
N TYR A 291 -12.63 -22.35 4.39
CA TYR A 291 -13.32 -23.42 5.09
C TYR A 291 -14.76 -23.01 5.42
N TRP A 292 -15.57 -23.98 5.84
CA TRP A 292 -16.91 -23.73 6.37
C TRP A 292 -16.86 -23.63 7.89
N ASP A 293 -17.16 -22.46 8.45
CA ASP A 293 -17.21 -22.26 9.89
C ASP A 293 -18.56 -22.72 10.45
N LYS A 294 -18.55 -23.81 11.21
CA LYS A 294 -19.78 -24.38 11.79
C LYS A 294 -20.42 -23.47 12.84
N ARG A 295 -19.65 -22.62 13.51
CA ARG A 295 -20.16 -21.73 14.56
C ARG A 295 -20.91 -20.56 13.96
N GLU A 296 -20.28 -19.91 12.97
CA GLU A 296 -20.84 -18.75 12.28
C GLU A 296 -21.80 -19.12 11.14
N LYS A 297 -21.88 -20.42 10.79
CA LYS A 297 -22.66 -20.94 9.64
C LYS A 297 -22.36 -20.18 8.35
N ALA A 298 -21.10 -19.84 8.14
CA ALA A 298 -20.62 -19.06 7.00
C ALA A 298 -19.25 -19.55 6.55
N HIS A 299 -18.85 -19.19 5.32
CA HIS A 299 -17.49 -19.40 4.87
C HIS A 299 -16.52 -18.47 5.59
N ASN A 300 -15.37 -19.00 5.97
CA ASN A 300 -14.29 -18.26 6.61
C ASN A 300 -12.94 -18.72 6.05
N TRP A 301 -11.86 -18.05 6.44
CA TRP A 301 -10.52 -18.26 5.89
C TRP A 301 -9.53 -18.63 6.99
N GLN A 302 -8.80 -19.72 6.75
CA GLN A 302 -7.72 -20.19 7.62
C GLN A 302 -6.39 -19.79 6.99
N PRO A 303 -5.59 -18.91 7.62
CA PRO A 303 -4.24 -18.61 7.18
C PRO A 303 -3.36 -19.86 7.20
N ILE A 304 -2.62 -20.10 6.12
CA ILE A 304 -1.67 -21.21 5.98
C ILE A 304 -0.24 -20.74 5.82
N ILE A 305 -0.02 -19.59 5.15
CA ILE A 305 1.30 -19.01 4.90
C ILE A 305 1.22 -17.54 5.30
N PRO A 306 1.96 -17.07 6.30
CA PRO A 306 1.89 -15.67 6.72
C PRO A 306 2.65 -14.73 5.79
N ALA A 307 2.25 -13.46 5.76
CA ALA A 307 3.03 -12.38 5.14
C ALA A 307 4.44 -12.29 5.76
N GLY A 308 5.43 -11.91 4.95
CA GLY A 308 6.84 -11.85 5.29
C GLY A 308 7.56 -13.20 5.22
N THR A 309 6.87 -14.27 4.83
CA THR A 309 7.48 -15.61 4.67
C THR A 309 8.47 -15.59 3.49
N PRO A 310 9.73 -16.02 3.69
CA PRO A 310 10.70 -16.10 2.61
C PRO A 310 10.34 -17.16 1.57
N TYR A 311 10.68 -16.91 0.31
CA TYR A 311 10.58 -17.89 -0.77
C TYR A 311 11.96 -18.09 -1.44
N PRO A 312 12.26 -19.28 -2.01
CA PRO A 312 11.46 -20.51 -1.96
C PRO A 312 11.22 -21.01 -0.53
N LEU A 313 10.07 -21.66 -0.30
CA LEU A 313 9.78 -22.30 0.99
C LEU A 313 10.77 -23.46 1.23
N VAL A 314 11.39 -23.47 2.40
CA VAL A 314 12.33 -24.53 2.81
C VAL A 314 11.58 -25.83 3.13
N GLU A 315 10.44 -25.72 3.80
CA GLU A 315 9.56 -26.84 4.15
C GLU A 315 8.13 -26.56 3.66
N PRO A 316 7.40 -27.58 3.18
CA PRO A 316 6.01 -27.41 2.79
C PRO A 316 5.13 -27.14 4.01
N VAL A 317 4.12 -26.28 3.83
CA VAL A 317 2.98 -26.25 4.75
C VAL A 317 2.10 -27.45 4.41
N VAL A 318 1.66 -28.21 5.41
CA VAL A 318 0.88 -29.43 5.19
C VAL A 318 -0.50 -29.30 5.80
N LEU A 319 -1.54 -29.62 5.03
CA LEU A 319 -2.90 -29.79 5.51
C LEU A 319 -3.41 -31.20 5.21
N THR A 320 -4.23 -31.71 6.11
CA THR A 320 -4.98 -32.94 5.89
C THR A 320 -6.46 -32.59 5.69
N LEU A 321 -7.03 -33.09 4.61
CA LEU A 321 -8.42 -32.84 4.21
C LEU A 321 -9.21 -34.15 4.26
N GLY A 322 -10.42 -34.06 4.80
CA GLY A 322 -11.41 -35.15 4.79
C GLY A 322 -12.61 -34.81 3.92
N ALA A 323 -13.40 -35.83 3.58
CA ALA A 323 -14.69 -35.60 2.93
C ALA A 323 -15.67 -34.91 3.88
N SER A 324 -16.45 -33.97 3.35
CA SER A 324 -17.51 -33.26 4.09
C SER A 324 -18.86 -33.95 3.97
N GLN A 325 -19.07 -34.77 2.94
CA GLN A 325 -20.31 -35.50 2.70
C GLN A 325 -20.06 -36.99 2.45
N PRO A 326 -21.03 -37.88 2.78
CA PRO A 326 -20.96 -39.29 2.39
C PRO A 326 -20.83 -39.45 0.88
N ASN A 327 -20.04 -40.42 0.44
CA ASN A 327 -19.78 -40.74 -0.97
C ASN A 327 -19.30 -39.54 -1.81
N GLN A 328 -18.49 -38.66 -1.21
CA GLN A 328 -18.00 -37.46 -1.89
C GLN A 328 -16.99 -37.84 -3.00
N PRO A 329 -17.24 -37.47 -4.28
CA PRO A 329 -16.43 -37.95 -5.40
C PRO A 329 -15.13 -37.15 -5.63
N CYS A 330 -15.02 -35.95 -5.05
CA CYS A 330 -13.82 -35.12 -5.14
C CYS A 330 -13.73 -34.17 -3.95
N ILE A 331 -12.52 -33.73 -3.62
CA ILE A 331 -12.31 -32.64 -2.65
C ILE A 331 -11.99 -31.36 -3.42
N GLU A 332 -12.66 -30.28 -3.04
CA GLU A 332 -12.40 -28.94 -3.54
C GLU A 332 -11.60 -28.13 -2.52
N LEU A 333 -10.69 -27.30 -3.01
CA LEU A 333 -9.91 -26.41 -2.18
C LEU A 333 -9.81 -25.03 -2.84
N MET A 334 -10.27 -24.01 -2.13
CA MET A 334 -10.08 -22.63 -2.55
C MET A 334 -8.94 -22.02 -1.75
N VAL A 335 -7.92 -21.57 -2.47
CA VAL A 335 -6.82 -20.79 -1.92
C VAL A 335 -7.10 -19.32 -2.19
N GLY A 336 -6.87 -18.50 -1.18
CA GLY A 336 -7.09 -17.08 -1.26
C GLY A 336 -5.95 -16.35 -0.59
N GLU A 337 -5.64 -15.20 -1.15
CA GLU A 337 -4.82 -14.21 -0.48
C GLU A 337 -5.66 -13.53 0.60
N LEU A 338 -5.09 -13.29 1.78
CA LEU A 338 -5.75 -12.70 2.93
C LEU A 338 -5.25 -11.27 3.15
N GLY A 339 -6.19 -10.33 3.25
CA GLY A 339 -5.93 -8.94 3.57
C GLY A 339 -6.81 -8.42 4.72
N GLU A 340 -6.43 -7.28 5.27
CA GLU A 340 -7.27 -6.48 6.16
C GLU A 340 -7.54 -5.14 5.47
N ALA A 341 -8.82 -4.84 5.19
CA ALA A 341 -9.21 -3.57 4.60
C ALA A 341 -9.79 -2.64 5.67
N GLU A 342 -9.18 -1.45 5.80
CA GLU A 342 -9.65 -0.40 6.73
C GLU A 342 -10.17 0.85 6.00
N THR A 343 -9.79 1.09 4.73
CA THR A 343 -10.11 2.35 4.02
C THR A 343 -10.17 2.15 2.51
N GLU A 344 -11.15 2.77 1.85
CA GLU A 344 -11.31 2.83 0.39
C GLU A 344 -11.20 4.30 -0.08
N LEU A 345 -10.53 4.58 -1.20
CA LEU A 345 -10.45 5.94 -1.77
C LEU A 345 -11.55 6.13 -2.83
N VAL A 346 -12.39 7.14 -2.67
CA VAL A 346 -13.52 7.44 -3.56
C VAL A 346 -13.47 8.90 -3.99
N TRP A 347 -13.71 9.16 -5.29
CA TRP A 347 -13.94 10.51 -5.78
C TRP A 347 -15.38 10.96 -5.50
N LEU A 348 -15.54 12.06 -4.76
CA LEU A 348 -16.82 12.75 -4.53
C LEU A 348 -16.74 14.15 -5.15
N GLY A 349 -17.32 14.28 -6.35
CA GLY A 349 -17.17 15.50 -7.15
C GLY A 349 -15.72 15.68 -7.61
N ASP A 350 -15.10 16.78 -7.20
CA ASP A 350 -13.69 17.14 -7.48
C ASP A 350 -12.73 16.76 -6.33
N ARG A 351 -13.18 15.99 -5.34
CA ARG A 351 -12.40 15.63 -4.16
C ARG A 351 -12.10 14.14 -4.09
N LEU A 352 -10.86 13.80 -3.75
CA LEU A 352 -10.48 12.46 -3.33
C LEU A 352 -10.80 12.31 -1.84
N VAL A 353 -11.59 11.30 -1.49
CA VAL A 353 -12.07 11.08 -0.13
C VAL A 353 -11.74 9.66 0.31
N ALA A 354 -10.97 9.53 1.38
CA ALA A 354 -10.77 8.31 2.14
C ALA A 354 -12.05 7.97 2.92
N ASN A 355 -12.64 6.83 2.59
CA ASN A 355 -13.83 6.26 3.22
C ASN A 355 -13.43 5.09 4.13
N PRO A 356 -13.43 5.26 5.46
CA PRO A 356 -13.12 4.18 6.39
C PRO A 356 -14.21 3.10 6.36
N LEU A 357 -13.81 1.84 6.22
CA LEU A 357 -14.74 0.71 6.22
C LEU A 357 -15.24 0.45 7.65
N ALA A 358 -16.56 0.35 7.83
CA ALA A 358 -17.22 0.25 9.14
C ALA A 358 -16.82 -0.97 10.00
N SER A 359 -16.13 -1.95 9.42
CA SER A 359 -15.57 -3.10 10.14
C SER A 359 -14.31 -3.57 9.44
N ARG A 360 -13.23 -3.88 10.19
CA ARG A 360 -12.12 -4.72 9.70
C ARG A 360 -12.71 -6.04 9.22
N ARG A 361 -12.98 -6.16 7.93
CA ARG A 361 -13.26 -7.45 7.33
C ARG A 361 -11.93 -8.03 6.90
N ARG A 362 -11.64 -9.25 7.36
CA ARG A 362 -10.69 -10.10 6.62
C ARG A 362 -11.29 -10.29 5.25
N THR A 363 -10.74 -9.58 4.28
CA THR A 363 -11.05 -9.79 2.88
C THR A 363 -10.13 -10.89 2.40
N ALA A 364 -10.64 -11.75 1.54
CA ALA A 364 -9.82 -12.71 0.86
C ALA A 364 -10.12 -12.65 -0.62
N LEU A 365 -9.07 -12.59 -1.43
CA LEU A 365 -9.17 -12.67 -2.88
C LEU A 365 -9.00 -14.14 -3.28
N PRO A 366 -10.04 -14.81 -3.80
CA PRO A 366 -9.90 -16.16 -4.31
C PRO A 366 -8.92 -16.19 -5.50
N LEU A 367 -7.86 -16.99 -5.40
CA LEU A 367 -6.80 -17.03 -6.41
C LEU A 367 -7.00 -18.14 -7.44
N ASN A 368 -7.77 -19.18 -7.11
CA ASN A 368 -8.06 -20.33 -7.97
C ASN A 368 -9.57 -20.52 -8.22
N ALA A 369 -10.34 -19.43 -8.31
CA ALA A 369 -11.80 -19.50 -8.47
C ALA A 369 -12.25 -20.34 -9.69
N HIS A 370 -11.44 -20.41 -10.73
CA HIS A 370 -11.71 -21.18 -11.95
C HIS A 370 -11.29 -22.65 -11.88
N GLN A 371 -10.56 -23.06 -10.83
CA GLN A 371 -10.05 -24.42 -10.65
C GLN A 371 -10.13 -24.84 -9.18
N LEU A 372 -11.34 -25.20 -8.75
CA LEU A 372 -11.65 -25.56 -7.36
C LEU A 372 -11.40 -27.03 -7.04
N SER A 373 -11.56 -27.93 -8.01
CA SER A 373 -11.40 -29.37 -7.80
C SER A 373 -9.92 -29.71 -7.64
N LEU A 374 -9.56 -30.22 -6.45
CA LEU A 374 -8.18 -30.57 -6.13
C LEU A 374 -7.85 -31.99 -6.63
N ALA A 375 -8.73 -32.95 -6.34
CA ALA A 375 -8.54 -34.34 -6.73
C ALA A 375 -9.86 -35.11 -6.75
N LYS A 376 -10.01 -36.01 -7.74
CA LYS A 376 -11.06 -37.03 -7.75
C LYS A 376 -10.69 -38.17 -6.79
N LEU A 377 -11.68 -38.69 -6.08
CA LEU A 377 -11.52 -39.76 -5.11
C LEU A 377 -12.06 -41.08 -5.66
N ASP A 378 -11.24 -42.12 -5.58
CA ASP A 378 -11.64 -43.49 -5.84
C ASP A 378 -11.00 -44.40 -4.77
N PRO A 379 -11.78 -45.08 -3.92
CA PRO A 379 -13.24 -44.99 -3.77
C PRO A 379 -13.71 -43.60 -3.24
N PRO A 380 -15.01 -43.25 -3.39
CA PRO A 380 -15.56 -42.00 -2.88
C PRO A 380 -15.35 -41.79 -1.37
N GLY A 381 -15.08 -40.56 -0.97
CA GLY A 381 -14.74 -40.21 0.41
C GLY A 381 -15.91 -40.30 1.39
N GLN A 382 -15.60 -40.57 2.66
CA GLN A 382 -16.56 -40.61 3.77
C GLN A 382 -16.20 -39.57 4.85
N PRO A 383 -17.19 -38.94 5.50
CA PRO A 383 -16.94 -38.02 6.61
C PRO A 383 -16.24 -38.68 7.79
N GLY A 384 -15.42 -37.91 8.50
CA GLY A 384 -14.72 -38.36 9.71
C GLY A 384 -13.43 -39.12 9.46
N GLN A 385 -12.97 -39.20 8.21
CA GLN A 385 -11.70 -39.80 7.83
C GLN A 385 -10.83 -38.80 7.08
N ASP A 386 -9.54 -38.78 7.42
CA ASP A 386 -8.52 -38.09 6.64
C ASP A 386 -8.37 -38.78 5.29
N ARG A 387 -8.41 -38.00 4.20
CA ARG A 387 -8.47 -38.53 2.84
C ARG A 387 -7.34 -38.03 1.96
N LEU A 388 -7.05 -36.74 1.99
CA LEU A 388 -5.97 -36.15 1.21
C LEU A 388 -4.97 -35.46 2.13
N ARG A 389 -3.69 -35.68 1.89
CA ARG A 389 -2.60 -34.84 2.39
C ARG A 389 -2.22 -33.85 1.30
N VAL A 390 -2.25 -32.57 1.62
CA VAL A 390 -1.93 -31.47 0.69
C VAL A 390 -0.71 -30.74 1.21
N GLU A 391 0.34 -30.70 0.41
CA GLU A 391 1.57 -29.98 0.69
C GLU A 391 1.64 -28.73 -0.18
N PHE A 392 1.77 -27.58 0.46
CA PHE A 392 1.90 -26.27 -0.15
C PHE A 392 3.37 -25.86 -0.13
N THR A 393 3.95 -25.68 -1.31
CA THR A 393 5.32 -25.18 -1.49
C THR A 393 5.29 -23.88 -2.28
N ILE A 394 6.32 -23.05 -2.14
CA ILE A 394 6.53 -21.87 -2.98
C ILE A 394 7.93 -22.00 -3.57
N ASP A 395 8.04 -21.91 -4.88
CA ASP A 395 9.32 -22.00 -5.57
C ASP A 395 10.05 -20.64 -5.66
N GLY A 396 11.18 -20.63 -6.38
CA GLY A 396 12.00 -19.42 -6.56
C GLY A 396 11.35 -18.37 -7.44
N ASP A 397 10.34 -18.76 -8.22
CA ASP A 397 9.60 -17.87 -9.11
C ASP A 397 8.31 -17.36 -8.45
N ARG A 398 8.19 -17.49 -7.11
CA ARG A 398 7.00 -17.12 -6.33
C ARG A 398 5.73 -17.88 -6.73
N THR A 399 5.85 -19.10 -7.23
CA THR A 399 4.68 -19.89 -7.60
C THR A 399 4.30 -20.83 -6.46
N LEU A 400 3.04 -20.74 -6.01
CA LEU A 400 2.44 -21.72 -5.11
C LEU A 400 2.26 -23.04 -5.88
N CYS A 401 2.94 -24.07 -5.41
CA CYS A 401 2.91 -25.41 -5.97
C CYS A 401 2.27 -26.38 -4.97
N LEU A 402 1.41 -27.28 -5.47
CA LEU A 402 0.69 -28.27 -4.68
C LEU A 402 1.20 -29.69 -4.96
N THR A 403 1.42 -30.45 -3.90
CA THR A 403 1.53 -31.91 -3.95
C THR A 403 0.36 -32.50 -3.19
N VAL A 404 -0.37 -33.44 -3.78
CA VAL A 404 -1.57 -34.04 -3.20
C VAL A 404 -1.41 -35.54 -3.16
N THR A 405 -1.51 -36.12 -1.98
CA THR A 405 -1.42 -37.57 -1.75
C THR A 405 -2.74 -38.08 -1.19
N ASP A 406 -3.28 -39.15 -1.79
CA ASP A 406 -4.42 -39.88 -1.26
C ASP A 406 -3.96 -40.81 -0.13
N LEU A 407 -4.48 -40.57 1.08
CA LEU A 407 -4.07 -41.29 2.29
C LEU A 407 -4.64 -42.69 2.40
N LEU A 408 -5.69 -43.03 1.65
CA LEU A 408 -6.25 -44.39 1.67
C LEU A 408 -5.50 -45.32 0.72
N THR A 409 -5.13 -44.81 -0.46
CA THR A 409 -4.46 -45.57 -1.52
C THR A 409 -2.95 -45.40 -1.49
N ASP A 410 -2.44 -44.47 -0.68
CA ASP A 410 -1.03 -44.08 -0.58
C ASP A 410 -0.44 -43.65 -1.94
N THR A 411 -1.25 -42.98 -2.76
CA THR A 411 -0.87 -42.55 -4.11
C THR A 411 -0.75 -41.04 -4.21
N VAL A 412 0.31 -40.56 -4.84
CA VAL A 412 0.47 -39.14 -5.18
C VAL A 412 -0.40 -38.83 -6.40
N LEU A 413 -1.43 -38.03 -6.22
CA LEU A 413 -2.38 -37.61 -7.25
C LEU A 413 -1.86 -36.41 -8.04
N LEU A 414 -1.24 -35.45 -7.35
CA LEU A 414 -0.57 -34.28 -7.94
C LEU A 414 0.84 -34.16 -7.34
N HIS A 415 1.85 -33.82 -8.15
CA HIS A 415 3.22 -33.67 -7.68
C HIS A 415 3.80 -32.32 -8.12
N ARG A 416 4.07 -31.43 -7.15
CA ARG A 416 4.59 -30.07 -7.36
C ARG A 416 3.90 -29.32 -8.51
N GLN A 417 2.58 -29.47 -8.62
CA GLN A 417 1.84 -28.84 -9.68
C GLN A 417 1.73 -27.33 -9.41
N PRO A 418 2.15 -26.46 -10.35
CA PRO A 418 1.93 -25.03 -10.24
C PRO A 418 0.44 -24.75 -10.15
N ALA A 419 0.03 -24.06 -9.09
CA ALA A 419 -1.37 -23.71 -8.85
C ALA A 419 -1.61 -22.22 -9.09
N ILE A 420 -0.80 -21.36 -8.47
CA ILE A 420 -1.04 -19.91 -8.43
C ILE A 420 0.30 -19.16 -8.43
N ALA A 421 0.47 -18.18 -9.30
CA ALA A 421 1.56 -17.22 -9.20
C ALA A 421 1.25 -16.19 -8.09
N LEU A 422 2.15 -16.06 -7.11
CA LEU A 422 2.03 -15.15 -5.96
C LEU A 422 2.83 -13.87 -6.20
N LEU A 423 2.52 -12.79 -5.46
CA LEU A 423 3.17 -11.48 -5.61
C LEU A 423 4.26 -11.21 -4.57
#